data_AF-A0A6N2L0I6-F1
#
_entry.id   AF-A0A6N2L0I6-F1
#
_cell.length_a   1.000
_cell.length_b   1.000
_cell.length_c   1.000
_cell.angle_alpha   90.00
_cell.angle_beta   90.00
_cell.angle_gamma   90.00
#
_symmetry.space_group_name_H-M   'P 1'
#
loop_
_entity.id
_entity.type
_entity.pdbx_description
1 polymer ?
#
loop_
_entity_poly.entity_id
_entity_poly.type
_entity_poly.pdbx_seq_one_letter_code
_entity_poly.pdbx_strand_id
1 'polypeptide(L)'
;MISTLTHWIEATAMLHRSAAELVAIDGEDETNESLLSSDGFTPSQLTFWKYPSMVKMAELPGHTSRVLYMTQSPDGCTVATA
;
A
#
# COMPACT_ATOMS: atom_id res chain seq x y z
N MET A 1 -10.71 14.04 -6.99
CA MET A 1 -9.63 14.83 -6.35
C MET A 1 -9.71 14.86 -4.81
N ILE A 2 -10.89 14.73 -4.18
CA ILE A 2 -11.01 14.68 -2.70
C ILE A 2 -10.98 13.22 -2.16
N SER A 3 -11.55 12.26 -2.89
CA SER A 3 -11.65 10.83 -2.48
C SER A 3 -10.30 10.20 -2.11
N THR A 4 -9.30 10.35 -2.98
CA THR A 4 -7.97 9.75 -2.81
C THR A 4 -7.25 10.26 -1.55
N LEU A 5 -7.50 11.53 -1.16
CA LEU A 5 -6.88 12.13 0.02
C LEU A 5 -7.53 11.64 1.31
N THR A 6 -8.84 11.42 1.30
CA THR A 6 -9.59 10.90 2.46
C THR A 6 -9.20 9.44 2.74
N HIS A 7 -9.10 8.59 1.71
CA HIS A 7 -8.69 7.19 1.87
C HIS A 7 -7.27 7.06 2.44
N TRP A 8 -6.37 7.98 2.06
CA TRP A 8 -4.99 8.04 2.56
C TRP A 8 -4.89 8.28 4.07
N ILE A 9 -5.74 9.16 4.61
CA ILE A 9 -5.75 9.50 6.03
C ILE A 9 -6.28 8.33 6.86
N GLU A 10 -7.32 7.64 6.38
CA GLU A 10 -7.91 6.47 7.07
C GLU A 10 -6.94 5.28 7.08
N ALA A 11 -6.32 4.95 5.95
CA ALA A 11 -5.35 3.86 5.86
C ALA A 11 -4.14 4.08 6.79
N THR A 12 -3.64 5.32 6.86
CA THR A 12 -2.52 5.70 7.75
C THR A 12 -2.93 5.67 9.22
N ALA A 13 -4.14 6.11 9.57
CA ALA A 13 -4.61 6.13 10.95
C ALA A 13 -4.83 4.72 11.54
N MET A 14 -5.14 3.73 10.69
CA MET A 14 -5.39 2.34 11.13
C MET A 14 -4.14 1.46 11.16
N LEU A 15 -3.12 1.74 10.36
CA LEU A 15 -1.80 1.11 10.48
C LEU A 15 -1.01 1.72 11.65
N HIS A 16 -1.35 1.33 12.88
CA HIS A 16 -0.67 1.76 14.13
C HIS A 16 0.75 1.15 14.31
N ARG A 17 1.48 0.82 13.22
CA ARG A 17 2.82 0.23 13.31
C ARG A 17 3.66 0.62 12.10
N SER A 18 4.63 1.49 12.34
CA SER A 18 5.96 1.54 11.69
C SER A 18 6.06 1.32 10.17
N ALA A 19 5.01 1.54 9.38
CA ALA A 19 5.10 1.47 7.93
C ALA A 19 6.00 2.60 7.44
N ALA A 20 6.96 2.29 6.58
CA ALA A 20 7.85 3.30 6.01
C ALA A 20 7.11 4.12 4.95
N GLU A 21 6.30 3.45 4.11
CA GLU A 21 5.51 4.07 3.06
C GLU A 21 4.18 3.31 2.83
N LEU A 22 3.19 4.01 2.25
CA LEU A 22 1.87 3.47 1.88
C LEU A 22 1.50 3.93 0.47
N VAL A 23 0.83 3.09 -0.32
CA VAL A 23 0.28 3.42 -1.65
C VAL A 23 -1.07 2.72 -1.82
N ALA A 24 -2.09 3.45 -2.29
CA ALA A 24 -3.35 2.87 -2.70
C ALA A 24 -3.25 2.33 -4.13
N ILE A 25 -3.92 1.22 -4.41
CA ILE A 25 -4.04 0.66 -5.75
C ILE A 25 -5.50 0.42 -6.09
N ASP A 26 -5.91 1.04 -7.19
CA ASP A 26 -7.27 0.98 -7.70
C ASP A 26 -7.42 -0.34 -8.47
N GLY A 27 -8.31 -1.20 -7.98
CA GLY A 27 -8.66 -2.42 -8.69
C GLY A 27 -9.48 -2.12 -9.94
N GLU A 28 -9.59 -3.10 -10.84
CA GLU A 28 -10.45 -3.02 -12.04
C GLU A 28 -11.92 -2.72 -11.74
N ASP A 29 -12.34 -2.89 -10.48
CA ASP A 29 -13.68 -2.63 -10.00
C ASP A 29 -13.65 -1.48 -8.99
N GLU A 30 -14.45 -0.42 -9.22
CA GLU A 30 -14.51 0.79 -8.38
C GLU A 30 -14.83 0.53 -6.90
N THR A 31 -15.24 -0.69 -6.53
CA THR A 31 -15.57 -1.05 -5.15
C THR A 31 -14.50 -1.89 -4.45
N ASN A 32 -13.47 -2.34 -5.17
CA ASN A 32 -12.42 -3.21 -4.64
C ASN A 32 -11.06 -2.50 -4.63
N GLU A 33 -10.99 -1.40 -3.87
CA GLU A 33 -9.73 -0.75 -3.58
C GLU A 33 -8.81 -1.67 -2.77
N SER A 34 -7.51 -1.50 -2.99
CA SER A 34 -6.50 -2.26 -2.30
C SER A 34 -5.35 -1.37 -1.87
N LEU A 35 -4.63 -1.76 -0.83
CA LEU A 35 -3.58 -0.94 -0.22
C LEU A 35 -2.28 -1.74 -0.19
N LEU A 36 -1.19 -1.07 -0.52
CA LEU A 36 0.17 -1.56 -0.35
C LEU A 36 0.86 -0.80 0.78
N SER A 37 1.51 -1.54 1.66
CA SER A 37 2.29 -1.00 2.77
C SER A 37 3.68 -1.60 2.78
N SER A 38 4.71 -0.78 2.97
CA SER A 38 6.08 -1.25 3.21
C SER A 38 6.38 -1.29 4.70
N ASP A 39 6.95 -2.40 5.16
CA ASP A 39 7.47 -2.48 6.53
C ASP A 39 8.74 -1.63 6.67
N GLY A 40 8.81 -0.85 7.75
CA GLY A 40 9.98 -0.05 8.09
C GLY A 40 11.14 -0.86 8.67
N PHE A 41 11.01 -2.18 8.85
CA PHE A 41 12.12 -3.03 9.33
C PHE A 41 12.77 -3.83 8.19
N THR A 42 14.09 -4.02 8.24
CA THR A 42 14.81 -4.88 7.28
C THR A 42 14.74 -6.35 7.70
N PRO A 43 14.42 -7.29 6.78
CA PRO A 43 14.11 -7.06 5.37
C PRO A 43 12.74 -6.41 5.18
N SER A 44 12.66 -5.33 4.39
CA SER A 44 11.40 -4.64 4.18
C SER A 44 10.53 -5.44 3.23
N GLN A 45 9.44 -5.93 3.78
CA GLN A 45 8.44 -6.67 3.04
C GLN A 45 7.28 -5.74 2.69
N LEU A 46 6.76 -5.88 1.48
CA LEU A 46 5.55 -5.20 1.07
C LEU A 46 4.35 -6.06 1.47
N THR A 47 3.35 -5.47 2.11
CA THR A 47 2.11 -6.15 2.47
C THR A 47 0.96 -5.58 1.66
N PHE A 48 0.24 -6.47 1.00
CA PHE A 48 -0.96 -6.18 0.23
C PHE A 48 -2.20 -6.39 1.10
N TRP A 49 -3.07 -5.38 1.15
CA TRP A 49 -4.27 -5.34 1.96
C TRP A 49 -5.50 -5.11 1.09
N LYS A 50 -6.60 -5.79 1.42
CA LYS A 50 -7.91 -5.58 0.80
C LYS A 50 -8.71 -4.55 1.58
N TYR A 51 -9.03 -3.42 0.97
CA TYR A 51 -9.90 -2.39 1.55
C TYR A 51 -11.37 -2.63 1.13
N PRO A 52 -12.38 -2.23 1.94
CA PRO A 52 -12.32 -1.66 3.30
C PRO A 52 -12.11 -2.71 4.40
N SER A 53 -12.11 -4.00 4.05
CA SER A 53 -12.00 -5.10 5.01
C SER A 53 -10.68 -5.15 5.79
N MET A 54 -9.66 -4.42 5.35
CA MET A 54 -8.29 -4.42 5.87
C MET A 54 -7.71 -5.83 6.09
N VAL A 55 -8.07 -6.76 5.20
CA VAL A 55 -7.56 -8.13 5.24
C VAL A 55 -6.24 -8.18 4.51
N LYS A 56 -5.21 -8.70 5.19
CA LYS A 56 -3.92 -9.01 4.57
C LYS A 56 -4.12 -10.10 3.51
N MET A 57 -3.89 -9.74 2.26
CA MET A 57 -4.05 -10.61 1.10
C MET A 57 -2.76 -11.35 0.78
N ALA A 58 -1.63 -10.65 0.81
CA ALA A 58 -0.32 -11.22 0.47
C ALA A 58 0.83 -10.43 1.10
N GLU A 59 1.97 -11.10 1.27
CA GLU A 59 3.27 -10.46 1.46
C GLU A 59 4.07 -10.62 0.16
N LEU A 60 4.71 -9.55 -0.26
CA LEU A 60 5.51 -9.44 -1.46
C LEU A 60 6.97 -9.27 -0.99
N PRO A 61 7.69 -10.38 -0.74
CA PRO A 61 9.12 -10.34 -0.48
C PRO A 61 9.86 -9.99 -1.78
N GLY A 62 10.88 -9.15 -1.70
CA GLY A 62 11.66 -8.77 -2.88
C GLY A 62 12.78 -7.79 -2.53
N HIS A 63 12.52 -6.90 -1.57
CA HIS A 63 13.52 -5.97 -1.08
C HIS A 63 14.30 -6.58 0.09
N THR A 64 15.63 -6.66 -0.07
CA THR A 64 16.54 -7.02 1.02
C THR A 64 16.86 -5.82 1.92
N SER A 65 16.55 -4.61 1.44
CA SER A 65 16.80 -3.32 2.08
C SER A 65 15.49 -2.58 2.31
N ARG A 66 15.53 -1.42 2.99
CA ARG A 66 14.33 -0.60 3.18
C ARG A 66 13.80 -0.06 1.86
N VAL A 67 12.48 -0.17 1.67
CA VAL A 67 11.76 0.55 0.60
C VAL A 67 11.71 2.01 1.01
N LEU A 68 12.28 2.88 0.18
CA LEU A 68 12.37 4.33 0.39
C LEU A 68 11.45 5.11 -0.52
N TYR A 69 11.08 4.51 -1.66
CA TYR A 69 10.19 5.13 -2.61
C TYR A 69 9.18 4.13 -3.15
N MET A 70 7.91 4.53 -3.18
CA MET A 70 6.84 3.84 -3.88
C MET A 70 6.13 4.78 -4.85
N THR A 71 5.90 4.33 -6.08
CA THR A 71 5.17 5.09 -7.10
C THR A 71 4.17 4.20 -7.81
N GLN A 72 2.95 4.70 -7.97
CA GLN A 72 1.86 4.01 -8.65
C GLN A 72 1.83 4.43 -10.12
N SER A 73 1.52 3.50 -11.02
CA SER A 73 1.25 3.79 -12.41
C SER A 73 -0.05 4.61 -12.56
N PRO A 74 -0.17 5.44 -13.61
CA PRO A 74 -1.37 6.27 -13.83
C PRO A 74 -2.67 5.47 -14.05
N ASP A 75 -2.55 4.20 -14.43
CA ASP A 75 -3.67 3.27 -14.61
C ASP A 75 -4.15 2.64 -13.29
N GLY A 76 -3.47 2.90 -12.18
CA GLY A 76 -3.85 2.42 -10.86
C GLY A 76 -3.49 0.96 -10.57
N CYS A 77 -2.99 0.21 -11.56
CA CYS A 77 -2.84 -1.25 -11.50
C CYS A 77 -1.46 -1.72 -11.02
N THR A 78 -0.42 -0.89 -11.16
CA THR A 78 0.97 -1.28 -10.91
C THR A 78 1.63 -0.34 -9.91
N VAL A 79 2.48 -0.89 -9.04
CA VAL A 79 3.32 -0.09 -8.13
C VAL A 79 4.78 -0.47 -8.32
N ALA A 80 5.62 0.52 -8.54
CA ALA A 80 7.06 0.39 -8.52
C ALA A 80 7.59 0.80 -7.14
N THR A 81 8.53 0.02 -6.60
CA THR A 81 9.11 0.22 -5.27
C THR A 81 10.63 0.14 -5.36
N ALA A 82 11.35 1.02 -4.65
CA ALA A 82 12.81 1.14 -4.68
C ALA A 82 13.42 1.42 -3.30
#